data_AF-A0A7Z9ZIZ1-F1
#
_entry.id   AF-A0A7Z9ZIZ1-F1
#
_cell.length_a   1.000
_cell.length_b   1.000
_cell.length_c   1.000
_cell.angle_alpha   90.00
_cell.angle_beta   90.00
_cell.angle_gamma   90.00
#
_symmetry.space_group_name_H-M   'P 1'
#
loop_
_entity.id
_entity.type
_entity.pdbx_description
1 polymer ?
#
loop_
_entity_poly.entity_id
_entity_poly.type
_entity_poly.pdbx_seq_one_letter_code
_entity_poly.pdbx_strand_id
1 'polypeptide(L)'
;MREMLEYQADRIEAVLAQHRLPGRVTGGRVTPWLIRFHVMPAMGTRISRIKNLTEELAAALNAPTCRVARRGAAVMVEIPRDDPRPIRLL
;
A
#
# COMPACT_ATOMS: atom_id res chain seq x y z
N MET A 1 -12.83 -11.02 -2.11
CA MET A 1 -12.26 -9.64 -2.14
C MET A 1 -11.73 -9.21 -0.77
N ARG A 2 -12.51 -9.32 0.31
CA ARG A 2 -12.02 -8.96 1.66
C ARG A 2 -10.76 -9.74 2.05
N GLU A 3 -10.77 -11.06 1.89
CA GLU A 3 -9.61 -11.92 2.20
C GLU A 3 -8.34 -11.53 1.42
N MET A 4 -8.48 -11.17 0.13
CA MET A 4 -7.35 -10.68 -0.67
C MET A 4 -6.80 -9.36 -0.13
N LEU A 5 -7.65 -8.44 0.30
CA LEU A 5 -7.23 -7.15 0.86
C LEU A 5 -6.56 -7.33 2.23
N GLU A 6 -7.05 -8.26 3.05
CA GLU A 6 -6.44 -8.61 4.33
C GLU A 6 -5.08 -9.26 4.10
N TYR A 7 -4.98 -10.22 3.18
CA TYR A 7 -3.71 -10.80 2.77
C TYR A 7 -2.72 -9.74 2.27
N GLN A 8 -3.15 -8.82 1.39
CA GLN A 8 -2.32 -7.72 0.91
C GLN A 8 -1.88 -6.79 2.05
N ALA A 9 -2.76 -6.51 3.02
CA ALA A 9 -2.42 -5.72 4.19
C ALA A 9 -1.32 -6.40 5.03
N ASP A 10 -1.49 -7.69 5.33
CA ASP A 10 -0.49 -8.48 6.06
C ASP A 10 0.86 -8.52 5.33
N ARG A 11 0.83 -8.64 4.00
CA ARG A 11 2.04 -8.60 3.16
C ARG A 11 2.75 -7.24 3.23
N ILE A 12 2.00 -6.13 3.22
CA ILE A 12 2.59 -4.78 3.40
C ILE A 12 3.29 -4.71 4.76
N GLU A 13 2.62 -5.13 5.84
CA GLU A 13 3.21 -5.11 7.18
C GLU A 13 4.46 -5.99 7.28
N ALA A 14 4.43 -7.18 6.66
CA ALA A 14 5.57 -8.10 6.63
C ALA A 14 6.79 -7.51 5.92
N VAL A 15 6.61 -6.89 4.73
CA VAL A 15 7.71 -6.22 4.01
C VAL A 15 8.28 -5.08 4.84
N LEU A 16 7.41 -4.25 5.42
CA LEU A 16 7.83 -3.15 6.28
C LEU A 16 8.64 -3.64 7.49
N ALA A 17 8.21 -4.72 8.13
CA ALA A 17 8.92 -5.34 9.25
C ALA A 17 10.29 -5.90 8.82
N GLN A 18 10.37 -6.60 7.68
CA GLN A 18 11.60 -7.17 7.14
C GLN A 18 12.68 -6.10 6.88
N HIS A 19 12.27 -4.92 6.43
CA HIS A 19 13.17 -3.79 6.17
C HIS A 19 13.40 -2.89 7.39
N ARG A 20 12.98 -3.32 8.60
CA ARG A 20 13.10 -2.56 9.87
C ARG A 20 12.41 -1.19 9.81
N LEU A 21 11.26 -1.13 9.15
CA LEU A 21 10.40 0.04 9.05
C LEU A 21 8.99 -0.29 9.56
N PRO A 22 8.84 -0.69 10.83
CA PRO A 22 7.56 -1.19 11.34
C PRO A 22 6.45 -0.18 11.11
N GLY A 23 5.32 -0.66 10.61
CA GLY A 23 4.13 0.12 10.34
C GLY A 23 2.92 -0.80 10.23
N ARG A 24 1.73 -0.25 10.50
CA ARG A 24 0.48 -1.00 10.54
C ARG A 24 -0.50 -0.49 9.50
N VAL A 25 -1.15 -1.39 8.77
CA VAL A 25 -2.26 -1.06 7.89
C VAL A 25 -3.49 -0.82 8.75
N THR A 26 -3.95 0.43 8.77
CA THR A 26 -5.12 0.87 9.55
C THR A 26 -6.43 0.74 8.78
N GLY A 27 -6.33 0.45 7.48
CA GLY A 27 -7.46 0.27 6.58
C GLY A 27 -7.06 0.55 5.14
N GLY A 28 -8.06 0.69 4.29
CA GLY A 28 -7.84 1.02 2.88
C GLY A 28 -9.12 1.41 2.17
N ARG A 29 -8.97 1.98 0.98
CA ARG A 29 -10.06 2.34 0.08
C ARG A 29 -9.83 1.67 -1.26
N VAL A 30 -10.82 0.92 -1.70
CA VAL A 30 -10.88 0.37 -3.06
C VAL A 30 -11.57 1.39 -3.94
N THR A 31 -10.90 1.82 -5.01
CA THR A 31 -11.44 2.72 -6.04
C THR A 31 -11.67 1.93 -7.34
N PRO A 32 -12.28 2.51 -8.38
CA PRO A 32 -12.50 1.80 -9.64
C PRO A 32 -11.21 1.31 -10.32
N TRP A 33 -10.08 2.00 -10.19
CA TRP A 33 -8.82 1.67 -10.88
C TRP A 33 -7.67 1.25 -9.96
N LEU A 34 -7.69 1.62 -8.68
CA LEU A 34 -6.64 1.30 -7.72
C LEU A 34 -7.16 0.89 -6.35
N ILE A 35 -6.32 0.24 -5.57
CA ILE A 35 -6.48 -0.04 -4.14
C ILE A 35 -5.50 0.86 -3.40
N ARG A 36 -5.98 1.57 -2.37
CA ARG A 36 -5.17 2.42 -1.51
C ARG A 36 -5.20 1.88 -0.09
N PHE A 37 -4.05 1.48 0.45
CA PHE A 37 -3.89 1.10 1.84
C PHE A 37 -3.38 2.30 2.66
N HIS A 38 -3.92 2.45 3.86
CA HIS A 38 -3.53 3.47 4.83
C HIS A 38 -2.59 2.85 5.86
N VAL A 39 -1.30 3.14 5.74
CA VAL A 39 -0.26 2.63 6.63
C VAL A 39 0.09 3.69 7.65
N MET A 40 0.02 3.35 8.93
CA MET A 40 0.56 4.15 10.02
C MET A 40 1.96 3.65 10.37
N PRO A 41 3.02 4.39 10.01
CA PRO A 41 4.38 4.03 10.41
C PRO A 41 4.55 4.16 11.93
N ALA A 42 5.35 3.28 12.53
CA ALA A 42 5.71 3.42 13.95
C ALA A 42 6.50 4.71 14.18
N MET A 43 6.42 5.24 15.40
CA MET A 43 7.17 6.42 15.83
C MET A 43 8.68 6.25 15.55
N GLY A 44 9.30 7.26 14.96
CA GLY A 44 10.72 7.24 14.56
C GLY A 44 11.00 6.61 13.19
N THR A 45 10.02 5.96 12.56
CA THR A 45 10.19 5.41 11.21
C THR A 45 10.25 6.54 10.17
N ARG A 46 11.34 6.58 9.41
CA ARG A 46 11.52 7.59 8.35
C ARG A 46 10.66 7.26 7.14
N ILE A 47 9.68 8.11 6.87
CA ILE A 47 8.77 7.97 5.71
C ILE A 47 9.55 7.92 4.39
N SER A 48 10.68 8.62 4.29
CA SER A 48 11.55 8.56 3.09
C SER A 48 12.07 7.14 2.81
N ARG A 49 12.36 6.33 3.84
CA ARG A 49 12.77 4.95 3.65
C ARG A 49 11.62 4.07 3.17
N ILE A 50 10.40 4.31 3.65
CA ILE A 50 9.21 3.58 3.19
C ILE A 50 8.95 3.90 1.71
N LYS A 51 9.13 5.15 1.29
CA LYS A 51 9.03 5.53 -0.13
C LYS A 51 10.03 4.79 -1.03
N ASN A 52 11.21 4.47 -0.52
CA ASN A 52 12.22 3.74 -1.28
C ASN A 52 11.88 2.25 -1.46
N LEU A 53 10.97 1.68 -0.65
CA LEU A 53 10.51 0.29 -0.79
C LEU A 53 9.40 0.12 -1.83
N THR A 54 9.29 1.03 -2.80
CA THR A 54 8.18 1.00 -3.75
C THR A 54 8.23 -0.27 -4.60
N GLU A 55 9.40 -0.67 -5.09
CA GLU A 55 9.55 -1.89 -5.91
C GLU A 55 9.30 -3.17 -5.08
N GLU A 56 9.80 -3.22 -3.85
CA GLU A 56 9.68 -4.35 -2.94
C GLU A 56 8.22 -4.57 -2.53
N LEU A 57 7.48 -3.48 -2.28
CA LEU A 57 6.05 -3.53 -2.04
C LEU A 57 5.28 -3.98 -3.29
N ALA A 58 5.65 -3.51 -4.50
CA ALA A 58 5.03 -3.96 -5.74
C ALA A 58 5.22 -5.47 -5.94
N ALA A 59 6.46 -5.95 -5.79
CA ALA A 59 6.81 -7.36 -5.91
C ALA A 59 6.08 -8.23 -4.87
N ALA A 60 6.05 -7.80 -3.61
CA ALA A 60 5.40 -8.56 -2.55
C ALA A 60 3.88 -8.65 -2.67
N LEU A 61 3.26 -7.67 -3.36
CA LEU A 61 1.82 -7.60 -3.63
C LEU A 61 1.43 -8.16 -4.99
N ASN A 62 2.40 -8.68 -5.77
CA ASN A 62 2.21 -9.13 -7.15
C ASN A 62 1.54 -8.06 -8.03
N ALA A 63 1.88 -6.79 -7.81
CA ALA A 63 1.35 -5.65 -8.55
C ALA A 63 2.40 -5.15 -9.56
N PRO A 64 2.01 -4.74 -10.77
CA PRO A 64 2.95 -4.24 -11.77
C PRO A 64 3.62 -2.93 -11.35
N THR A 65 2.94 -2.12 -10.54
CA THR A 65 3.48 -0.90 -9.96
C THR A 65 2.93 -0.70 -8.56
N CYS A 66 3.68 0.01 -7.73
CA CYS A 66 3.25 0.50 -6.44
C CYS A 66 3.55 1.99 -6.39
N ARG A 67 2.75 2.75 -5.64
CA ARG A 67 3.03 4.14 -5.34
C ARG A 67 2.91 4.39 -3.85
N VAL A 68 3.96 4.96 -3.28
CA VAL A 68 4.02 5.31 -1.87
C VAL A 68 3.95 6.84 -1.71
N ALA A 69 2.85 7.33 -1.14
CA ALA A 69 2.63 8.77 -0.93
C ALA A 69 2.47 9.09 0.56
N ARG A 70 2.97 10.26 1.00
CA ARG A 70 2.76 10.73 2.37
C ARG A 70 1.45 11.50 2.47
N ARG A 71 0.63 11.22 3.50
CA ARG A 71 -0.54 12.01 3.84
C ARG A 71 -0.57 12.29 5.35
N GLY A 72 -0.04 13.46 5.74
CA GLY A 72 0.12 13.82 7.15
C GLY A 72 1.10 12.88 7.86
N ALA A 73 0.61 12.21 8.91
CA ALA A 73 1.35 11.18 9.66
C ALA A 73 1.27 9.78 9.01
N ALA A 74 0.29 9.54 8.14
CA ALA A 74 0.12 8.26 7.47
C ALA A 74 0.86 8.21 6.13
N VAL A 75 1.10 6.99 5.67
CA VAL A 75 1.62 6.65 4.35
C VAL A 75 0.52 5.93 3.57
N MET A 76 0.35 6.30 2.31
CA MET A 76 -0.58 5.70 1.39
C MET A 76 0.21 4.77 0.47
N VAL A 77 -0.16 3.50 0.45
CA VAL A 77 0.37 2.50 -0.48
C VAL A 77 -0.71 2.24 -1.52
N GLU A 78 -0.46 2.63 -2.76
CA GLU A 78 -1.41 2.52 -3.87
C GLU A 78 -0.93 1.46 -4.85
N ILE A 79 -1.81 0.52 -5.21
CA ILE A 79 -1.57 -0.49 -6.23
C ILE A 79 -2.72 -0.48 -7.25
N PRO A 80 -2.45 -0.73 -8.54
CA PRO A 80 -3.52 -0.91 -9.52
C PRO A 80 -4.37 -2.14 -9.18
N ARG A 81 -5.63 -2.11 -9.59
CA ARG A 81 -6.51 -3.27 -9.50
C ARG A 81 -6.26 -4.21 -10.67
N ASP A 82 -6.35 -5.51 -10.42
CA ASP A 82 -6.35 -6.53 -11.50
C ASP A 82 -7.55 -6.37 -12.44
N ASP A 83 -8.69 -5.93 -11.92
CA ASP A 83 -9.92 -5.65 -12.68
C ASP A 83 -10.29 -4.15 -12.60
N PRO A 84 -9.65 -3.29 -13.41
CA PRO A 84 -9.96 -1.86 -13.45
C PRO A 84 -11.32 -1.63 -14.11
N ARG A 85 -12.23 -0.95 -13.41
CA ARG A 85 -13.55 -0.61 -13.98
C ARG A 85 -13.47 0.63 -14.87
N PRO A 86 -13.99 0.57 -16.11
CA PRO A 86 -13.98 1.72 -17.02
C PRO A 86 -14.82 2.86 -16.47
N ILE A 87 -14.24 4.06 -16.48
CA ILE A 87 -14.95 5.30 -16.14
C ILE A 87 -15.47 5.89 -17.45
N ARG A 88 -16.80 5.99 -17.59
CA ARG A 88 -17.40 6.71 -18.71
C ARG A 88 -17.49 8.19 -18.34
N LEU A 89 -16.97 9.04 -19.21
CA LEU A 89 -17.21 10.48 -19.14
C LEU A 89 -18.66 10.73 -19.60
N LEU A 90 -19.39 11.52 -18.81
CA LEU A 90 -20.75 11.97 -19.11
C LEU A 90 -20.72 13.21 -19.99
#